data_AF-A0A521RWM4-F1
#
_entry.id   AF-A0A521RWM4-F1
#
_cell.length_a   1.000
_cell.length_b   1.000
_cell.length_c   1.000
_cell.angle_alpha   90.00
_cell.angle_beta   90.00
_cell.angle_gamma   90.00
#
_symmetry.space_group_name_H-M   'P 1'
#
loop_
_entity.id
_entity.type
_entity.pdbx_description
1 polymer ?
#
loop_
_entity_poly.entity_id
_entity_poly.type
_entity_poly.pdbx_seq_one_letter_code
_entity_poly.pdbx_strand_id
1 'polypeptide(L)' 'MERIDPLSDHLQLKRFALGQQVEFRGRLYTVLSRTTLASGEPAVVLQGQGEQFVIGASQFLAGVKEKN' A
#
# COMPACT_ATOMS: atom_id res chain seq x y z
N MET A 1 17.95 12.48 -1.33
CA MET A 1 16.62 13.11 -1.48
C MET A 1 15.80 12.13 -2.30
N GLU A 2 14.99 11.30 -1.65
CA GLU A 2 14.14 10.33 -2.36
C GLU A 2 13.08 11.13 -3.13
N ARG A 3 13.08 11.02 -4.47
CA ARG A 3 12.05 11.63 -5.30
C ARG A 3 10.78 10.81 -5.12
N ILE A 4 9.84 11.34 -4.35
CA ILE A 4 8.49 10.80 -4.28
C ILE A 4 7.81 11.20 -5.59
N ASP A 5 7.68 10.24 -6.52
CA ASP A 5 6.99 10.41 -7.79
C ASP A 5 5.55 9.88 -7.64
N PRO A 6 4.56 10.73 -7.31
CA PRO A 6 3.21 10.30 -6.95
C PRO A 6 2.49 9.55 -8.08
N LEU A 7 2.87 9.80 -9.34
CA LEU A 7 2.34 9.08 -10.49
C LEU A 7 2.83 7.62 -10.54
N SER A 8 4.11 7.41 -10.25
CA SER A 8 4.74 6.08 -10.22
C SER A 8 4.18 5.26 -9.05
N ASP A 9 4.05 5.87 -7.88
CA ASP A 9 3.39 5.28 -6.70
C ASP A 9 1.96 4.82 -7.02
N HIS A 10 1.18 5.67 -7.69
CA HIS A 10 -0.18 5.33 -8.10
C HIS A 10 -0.24 4.14 -9.07
N LEU A 11 0.70 4.07 -10.03
CA LEU A 11 0.79 2.95 -10.97
C LEU A 11 1.21 1.65 -10.29
N GLN A 12 2.13 1.71 -9.32
CA GLN A 12 2.56 0.53 -8.57
C GLN A 12 1.46 0.02 -7.64
N LEU A 13 0.68 0.91 -7.00
CA LEU A 13 -0.50 0.52 -6.23
C LEU A 13 -1.57 -0.20 -7.07
N LYS A 14 -1.66 0.08 -8.37
CA LYS A 14 -2.57 -0.63 -9.26
C LYS A 14 -2.23 -2.11 -9.44
N ARG A 15 -0.96 -2.51 -9.21
CA ARG A 15 -0.51 -3.91 -9.28
C ARG A 15 -1.11 -4.76 -8.15
N PHE A 16 -1.48 -4.13 -7.05
CA PHE A 16 -2.10 -4.80 -5.92
C PHE A 16 -3.62 -4.80 -6.08
N ALA A 17 -4.19 -5.98 -6.28
CA ALA A 17 -5.62 -6.15 -6.39
C ALA A 17 -6.30 -6.06 -5.01
N LEU A 18 -7.55 -5.62 -4.98
CA LEU A 18 -8.36 -5.71 -3.77
C LEU A 18 -8.59 -7.19 -3.44
N GLY A 19 -8.50 -7.55 -2.16
CA GLY A 19 -8.51 -8.94 -1.67
C GLY A 19 -7.17 -9.66 -1.77
N GLN A 20 -6.14 -9.07 -2.40
CA GLN A 20 -4.81 -9.67 -2.47
C GLN A 20 -4.13 -9.62 -1.11
N GLN A 21 -3.48 -10.73 -0.73
CA GLN A 21 -2.58 -10.77 0.41
C GLN A 21 -1.17 -10.31 0.02
N VAL A 22 -0.63 -9.39 0.81
CA VAL A 22 0.69 -8.80 0.64
C VAL A 22 1.47 -8.95 1.94
N GLU A 23 2.77 -9.23 1.83
CA GLU A 23 3.65 -9.21 2.99
C GLU A 23 4.17 -7.79 3.16
N PHE A 24 3.76 -7.12 4.24
CA PHE A 24 4.23 -5.78 4.59
C PHE A 24 4.97 -5.85 5.93
N ARG A 25 6.24 -5.43 5.95
CA ARG A 25 7.12 -5.49 7.14
C ARG A 25 7.14 -6.86 7.83
N GLY A 26 7.13 -7.95 7.06
CA GLY A 26 7.19 -9.32 7.57
C GLY A 26 5.88 -9.85 8.17
N ARG A 27 4.75 -9.16 7.97
CA ARG A 27 3.41 -9.61 8.33
C ARG A 27 2.51 -9.63 7.10
N LEU A 28 1.60 -10.60 7.03
CA LEU A 28 0.63 -10.70 5.95
C LEU A 28 -0.56 -9.79 6.21
N TYR A 29 -0.91 -9.00 5.20
CA TYR A 29 -2.07 -8.12 5.20
C TYR A 29 -2.86 -8.30 3.92
N THR A 30 -4.17 -8.10 4.00
CA THR A 30 -5.06 -8.08 2.84
C THR A 30 -5.30 -6.64 2.41
N VAL A 31 -5.13 -6.37 1.12
CA VAL A 31 -5.47 -5.07 0.52
C VAL A 31 -6.99 -4.96 0.43
N LEU A 32 -7.61 -4.10 1.20
CA LEU A 32 -9.08 -3.94 1.18
C LEU A 32 -9.55 -2.86 0.23
N SER A 33 -8.85 -1.73 0.21
CA SER A 33 -9.22 -0.59 -0.62
C SER A 33 -8.01 0.27 -0.95
N ARG A 34 -8.13 1.06 -2.01
CA ARG A 34 -7.16 2.09 -2.39
C ARG A 34 -7.85 3.43 -2.18
N THR A 35 -7.21 4.31 -1.43
CA THR A 35 -7.74 5.61 -1.04
C THR A 35 -6.70 6.70 -1.27
N THR A 36 -7.04 7.94 -0.96
CA THR A 36 -6.15 9.09 -1.02
C THR A 36 -6.14 9.77 0.35
N LEU A 37 -4.96 10.07 0.89
CA LEU A 37 -4.82 10.80 2.15
C LEU A 37 -5.29 12.24 2.00
N ALA A 38 -5.56 12.91 3.12
CA ALA A 38 -5.92 14.34 3.14
C ALA A 38 -4.85 15.23 2.48
N SER A 39 -3.58 14.78 2.46
CA SER A 39 -2.47 15.43 1.76
C SER A 39 -2.56 15.36 0.23
N GLY A 40 -3.51 14.61 -0.34
CA GLY A 40 -3.60 14.30 -1.77
C GLY A 40 -2.73 13.12 -2.22
N GLU A 41 -2.01 12.49 -1.30
CA GLU A 41 -1.15 11.35 -1.60
C GLU A 41 -1.95 10.05 -1.74
N PRO A 42 -1.64 9.19 -2.72
CA PRO A 42 -2.28 7.89 -2.84
C PRO A 42 -1.96 7.01 -1.62
N ALA A 43 -2.89 6.15 -1.23
CA ALA A 43 -2.80 5.28 -0.06
C ALA A 43 -3.58 3.98 -0.25
N VAL A 44 -3.33 3.02 0.64
CA VAL A 44 -4.04 1.75 0.69
C VAL A 44 -4.53 1.45 2.09
N VAL A 45 -5.67 0.78 2.16
CA VAL A 45 -6.24 0.22 3.38
C VAL A 45 -5.82 -1.23 3.47
N LEU A 46 -5.06 -1.56 4.50
CA LEU A 46 -4.62 -2.91 4.80
C LEU A 46 -5.40 -3.46 5.98
N GLN A 47 -5.71 -4.75 5.94
CA GLN A 47 -6.30 -5.50 7.04
C GLN A 47 -5.43 -6.68 7.43
N GLY A 48 -5.15 -6.85 8.72
CA GLY A 48 -4.41 -8.01 9.23
C GLY A 48 -4.77 -8.28 10.68
N GLN A 49 -4.88 -9.57 11.04
CA GLN A 49 -5.18 -10.04 12.41
C GLN A 49 -6.36 -9.33 13.12
N GLY A 50 -7.38 -8.90 12.35
CA GLY A 50 -8.56 -8.22 12.89
C GLY A 50 -8.44 -6.68 12.97
N GLU A 51 -7.29 -6.12 12.64
CA GLU A 51 -7.05 -4.67 12.60
C GLU A 51 -7.01 -4.16 11.16
N GLN A 52 -7.47 -2.92 10.96
CA GLN A 52 -7.43 -2.19 9.69
C GLN A 52 -6.67 -0.88 9.87
N PHE A 53 -5.78 -0.57 8.95
CA PHE A 53 -5.07 0.72 8.94
C PHE A 53 -4.87 1.24 7.52
N VAL A 54 -4.69 2.55 7.42
CA VAL A 54 -4.41 3.25 6.18
C VAL A 54 -2.92 3.57 6.13
N ILE A 55 -2.28 3.31 4.99
CA ILE A 55 -0.87 3.60 4.77
C ILE A 55 -0.68 4.29 3.41
N GLY A 56 0.13 5.35 3.39
CA GLY A 56 0.49 6.04 2.17
C GLY A 56 1.23 5.13 1.20
N ALA A 57 1.04 5.35 -0.10
CA ALA A 57 1.63 4.54 -1.17
C ALA A 57 3.13 4.38 -0.99
N SER A 58 3.86 5.48 -0.74
CA SER A 58 5.32 5.43 -0.70
C SER A 58 5.83 4.61 0.50
N GLN A 59 5.16 4.73 1.65
CA GLN A 59 5.47 3.90 2.82
C GLN A 59 5.09 2.44 2.61
N PHE A 60 3.97 2.20 1.92
CA PHE A 60 3.52 0.86 1.58
C PHE A 60 4.51 0.17 0.63
N LEU A 61 4.87 0.82 -0.48
CA LEU A 61 5.79 0.30 -1.49
C LEU A 61 7.21 0.10 -0.93
N ALA A 62 7.66 0.96 -0.02
CA ALA A 62 8.95 0.78 0.65
C ALA A 62 8.99 -0.43 1.60
N GLY A 63 7.84 -0.87 2.14
CA GLY A 63 7.76 -1.93 3.13
C GLY A 63 7.12 -3.23 2.65
N VAL A 64 6.52 -3.23 1.45
CA VAL A 64 5.89 -4.42 0.86
C VAL A 64 6.93 -5.27 0.17
N LYS A 65 6.92 -6.57 0.46
CA LYS A 65 7.65 -7.55 -0.35
C LYS A 65 6.70 -8.09 -1.40
N GLU A 66 6.93 -7.72 -2.65
CA GLU A 66 6.35 -8.45 -3.78
C GLU A 66 6.94 -9.87 -3.75
N LYS A 67 6.13 -10.87 -3.42
CA LYS A 67 6.43 -12.25 -3.79
C LYS A 67 6.25 -12.34 -5.30
N ASN A 68 7.35 -12.19 -6.03
CA ASN A 68 7.42 -12.53 -7.46
C ASN A 68 7.36 -14.04 -7.65
#